data_AF-A0A6J6JYI7-F1
#
_entry.id   AF-A0A6J6JYI7-F1
#
_cell.length_a   1.000
_cell.length_b   1.000
_cell.length_c   1.000
_cell.angle_alpha   90.00
_cell.angle_beta   90.00
_cell.angle_gamma   90.00
#
_symmetry.space_group_name_H-M   'P 1'
#
loop_
_entity.id
_entity.type
_entity.pdbx_description
1 polymer ?
#
loop_
_entity_poly.entity_id
_entity_poly.type
_entity_poly.pdbx_seq_one_letter_code
_entity_poly.pdbx_strand_id
1 'polypeptide(L)'
;MIVDLMRNDISRIAQEGSVEVSELFRREKHPGLTHLVSDVQAKIKEGTSWAEILAATVPPGSVSGAPKSAALSIIAEHEVGPRGPYCGALGWIQGDRAELAVAIRTFWNTGDEWLRFGTGAGITWGSEPAKEWEETQLKARNLISIAGGTL
;
A
#
# COMPACT_ATOMS: atom_id res chain seq x y z
N MET A 1 5.23 12.22 6.98
CA MET A 1 4.40 12.20 5.76
C MET A 1 3.48 10.99 5.69
N ILE A 2 3.95 9.75 5.43
CA ILE A 2 3.03 8.60 5.30
C ILE A 2 2.27 8.33 6.60
N VAL A 3 2.95 8.42 7.75
CA VAL A 3 2.31 8.32 9.08
C VAL A 3 1.19 9.35 9.23
N ASP A 4 1.44 10.62 8.86
CA ASP A 4 0.43 11.68 8.93
C ASP A 4 -0.74 11.44 7.98
N LEU A 5 -0.47 10.94 6.78
CA LEU A 5 -1.53 10.56 5.84
C LEU A 5 -2.41 9.44 6.42
N MET A 6 -1.81 8.43 7.05
CA MET A 6 -2.57 7.35 7.69
C MET A 6 -3.36 7.85 8.90
N ARG A 7 -2.80 8.75 9.72
CA ARG A 7 -3.55 9.42 10.79
C ARG A 7 -4.74 10.20 10.25
N ASN A 8 -4.57 10.93 9.15
CA ASN A 8 -5.64 11.68 8.49
C ASN A 8 -6.72 10.77 7.89
N ASP A 9 -6.34 9.62 7.34
CA ASP A 9 -7.28 8.67 6.76
C ASP A 9 -8.11 7.99 7.86
N ILE A 10 -7.45 7.50 8.90
CA ILE A 10 -8.08 6.83 10.05
C ILE A 10 -8.95 7.80 10.85
N SER A 11 -8.57 9.08 10.99
CA SER A 11 -9.35 10.06 11.77
C SER A 11 -10.77 10.28 11.26
N ARG A 12 -11.04 10.02 9.98
CA ARG A 12 -12.38 10.15 9.37
C ARG A 12 -13.38 9.19 10.01
N ILE A 13 -12.93 8.00 10.39
CA ILE A 13 -13.73 6.90 10.93
C ILE A 13 -13.47 6.63 12.42
N ALA A 14 -12.52 7.34 13.04
CA ALA A 14 -12.13 7.14 14.43
C ALA A 14 -12.91 8.04 15.40
N GLN A 15 -13.07 7.56 16.65
CA GLN A 15 -13.55 8.38 17.76
C GLN A 15 -12.59 9.55 17.99
N GLU A 16 -13.13 10.71 18.35
CA GLU A 16 -12.34 11.92 18.60
C GLU A 16 -11.28 11.66 19.68
N GLY A 17 -10.05 12.13 19.41
CA GLY A 17 -8.91 11.95 20.31
C GLY A 17 -8.32 10.53 20.39
N SER A 18 -8.87 9.54 19.67
CA SER A 18 -8.41 8.14 19.78
C SER A 18 -7.28 7.75 18.83
N VAL A 19 -6.98 8.57 17.82
CA VAL A 19 -5.91 8.26 16.84
C VAL A 19 -4.54 8.47 17.47
N GLU A 20 -3.75 7.41 17.55
CA GLU A 20 -2.41 7.43 18.11
C GLU A 20 -1.39 6.71 17.21
N VAL A 21 -0.14 7.14 17.30
CA VAL A 21 1.00 6.44 16.70
C VAL A 21 1.63 5.61 17.81
N SER A 22 1.32 4.31 17.85
CA SER A 22 1.76 3.43 18.93
C SER A 22 3.24 3.07 18.81
N GLU A 23 3.76 3.01 17.59
CA GLU A 23 5.18 2.83 17.32
C GLU A 23 5.62 3.68 16.12
N LEU A 24 6.74 4.40 16.26
CA LEU A 24 7.25 5.29 15.23
C LEU A 24 8.65 4.86 14.81
N PHE A 25 8.82 4.66 13.51
CA PHE A 25 10.11 4.42 12.84
C PHE A 25 10.90 3.21 13.37
N ARG A 26 10.22 2.09 13.62
CA ARG A 26 10.92 0.83 13.90
C ARG A 26 11.59 0.30 12.64
N ARG A 27 12.77 -0.31 12.80
CA ARG A 27 13.42 -1.05 11.71
C ARG A 27 12.89 -2.47 11.70
N GLU A 28 12.27 -2.86 10.60
CA GLU A 28 11.71 -4.20 10.43
C GLU A 28 12.44 -4.93 9.32
N LYS A 29 13.00 -6.10 9.64
CA LYS A 29 13.73 -6.91 8.68
C LYS A 29 12.76 -7.84 7.94
N HIS A 30 12.75 -7.75 6.62
CA HIS A 30 12.05 -8.68 5.75
C HIS A 30 13.05 -9.47 4.88
N PRO A 31 12.61 -10.54 4.20
CA PRO A 31 13.47 -11.24 3.24
C PRO A 31 14.00 -10.29 2.15
N GLY A 32 15.32 -10.06 2.15
CA GLY A 32 16.04 -9.28 1.13
C GLY A 32 16.14 -7.78 1.40
N LEU A 33 15.46 -7.21 2.39
CA LEU A 33 15.48 -5.76 2.67
C LEU A 33 14.97 -5.40 4.07
N THR A 34 15.30 -4.20 4.54
CA THR A 34 14.83 -3.67 5.83
C THR A 34 13.91 -2.47 5.57
N HIS A 35 12.76 -2.45 6.22
CA HIS A 35 11.80 -1.35 6.15
C HIS A 35 11.87 -0.47 7.40
N LEU A 36 11.49 0.79 7.24
CA LEU A 36 11.10 1.65 8.34
C LEU A 36 9.57 1.57 8.48
N VAL A 37 9.09 1.02 9.59
CA VAL A 37 7.66 0.75 9.83
C VAL A 37 7.16 1.60 11.00
N SER A 38 5.88 1.93 10.99
CA SER A 38 5.22 2.68 12.06
C SER A 38 3.78 2.20 12.17
N ASP A 39 3.26 2.16 13.39
CA ASP A 39 1.92 1.67 13.68
C ASP A 39 1.02 2.84 14.06
N VAL A 40 -0.15 2.90 13.40
CA VAL A 40 -1.19 3.89 13.69
C VAL A 40 -2.45 3.12 14.07
N GLN A 41 -3.01 3.43 15.23
CA GLN A 41 -4.20 2.76 15.75
C GLN A 41 -5.23 3.77 16.25
N ALA A 42 -6.49 3.37 16.28
CA ALA A 42 -7.59 4.18 16.77
C ALA A 42 -8.80 3.33 17.19
N LYS A 43 -9.72 3.92 17.95
CA LYS A 43 -11.03 3.32 18.22
C LYS A 43 -12.01 3.77 17.14
N ILE A 44 -12.67 2.83 16.47
CA ILE A 44 -13.63 3.13 15.40
C ILE A 44 -14.92 3.72 16.01
N LYS A 45 -15.57 4.64 15.30
CA LYS A 45 -16.90 5.17 15.70
C LYS A 45 -17.94 4.05 15.66
N GLU A 46 -18.82 4.02 16.65
CA GLU A 46 -19.92 3.05 16.68
C GLU A 46 -20.78 3.16 15.41
N GLY A 47 -21.19 2.02 14.86
CA GLY A 47 -21.99 1.96 13.64
C GLY A 47 -21.23 2.13 12.32
N THR A 48 -19.90 2.33 12.34
CA THR A 48 -19.10 2.42 11.11
C THR A 48 -19.12 1.09 10.35
N SER A 49 -19.50 1.14 9.08
CA SER A 49 -19.53 -0.01 8.18
C SER A 49 -18.15 -0.34 7.60
N TRP A 50 -17.97 -1.58 7.16
CA TRP A 50 -16.76 -1.98 6.41
C TRP A 50 -16.52 -1.15 5.15
N ALA A 51 -17.60 -0.72 4.47
CA ALA A 51 -17.50 0.13 3.29
C ALA A 51 -16.86 1.49 3.63
N GLU A 52 -17.25 2.10 4.75
CA GLU A 52 -16.66 3.35 5.23
C GLU A 52 -15.18 3.17 5.65
N ILE A 53 -14.87 2.04 6.31
CA ILE A 53 -13.49 1.72 6.69
C ILE A 53 -12.60 1.61 5.45
N LEU A 54 -13.03 0.85 4.44
CA LEU A 54 -12.29 0.66 3.20
C LEU A 54 -12.17 1.96 2.40
N ALA A 55 -13.26 2.74 2.29
CA ALA A 55 -13.24 4.02 1.59
C ALA A 55 -12.30 5.04 2.23
N ALA A 56 -12.13 4.99 3.55
CA ALA A 56 -11.20 5.87 4.26
C ALA A 56 -9.73 5.42 4.09
N THR A 57 -9.47 4.11 4.10
CA THR A 57 -8.11 3.56 4.26
C THR A 57 -7.46 3.05 2.97
N VAL A 58 -8.24 2.76 1.91
CA VAL A 58 -7.75 2.15 0.66
C VAL A 58 -7.80 3.15 -0.51
N PRO A 59 -6.75 3.23 -1.36
CA PRO A 59 -5.43 2.63 -1.18
C PRO A 59 -4.63 3.37 -0.08
N PRO A 60 -3.72 2.66 0.62
CA PRO A 60 -2.92 3.29 1.66
C PRO A 60 -1.87 4.25 1.09
N GLY A 61 -1.45 5.20 1.93
CA GLY A 61 -0.52 6.26 1.53
C GLY A 61 0.80 5.77 0.94
N SER A 62 1.29 4.60 1.38
CA SER A 62 2.53 3.99 0.93
C SER A 62 2.55 3.56 -0.54
N VAL A 63 1.37 3.38 -1.16
CA VAL A 63 1.25 2.95 -2.57
C VAL A 63 0.52 3.97 -3.46
N SER A 64 0.04 5.06 -2.86
CA SER A 64 -0.53 6.21 -3.57
C SER A 64 0.43 7.40 -3.59
N GLY A 65 0.91 7.85 -2.43
CA GLY A 65 1.60 9.14 -2.25
C GLY A 65 0.76 10.19 -1.51
N ALA A 66 1.33 11.38 -1.30
CA ALA A 66 0.70 12.50 -0.60
C ALA A 66 0.96 13.84 -1.32
N PRO A 67 -0.03 14.74 -1.45
CA PRO A 67 -1.45 14.58 -1.09
C PRO A 67 -2.13 13.46 -1.90
N LYS A 68 -2.96 12.62 -1.25
CA LYS A 68 -3.45 11.35 -1.84
C LYS A 68 -4.20 11.56 -3.15
N SER A 69 -5.12 12.52 -3.22
CA SER A 69 -5.91 12.80 -4.43
C SER A 69 -5.02 13.21 -5.61
N ALA A 70 -4.07 14.11 -5.38
CA ALA A 70 -3.12 14.55 -6.41
C ALA A 70 -2.22 13.39 -6.86
N ALA A 71 -1.70 12.61 -5.92
CA ALA A 71 -0.84 11.48 -6.25
C ALA A 71 -1.57 10.40 -7.06
N LEU A 72 -2.83 10.09 -6.72
CA LEU A 72 -3.66 9.17 -7.51
C LEU A 72 -3.97 9.72 -8.91
N SER A 73 -4.18 11.03 -9.05
CA SER A 73 -4.37 11.67 -10.36
C SER A 73 -3.11 11.54 -11.24
N ILE A 74 -1.93 11.82 -10.67
CA ILE A 74 -0.64 11.70 -11.38
C ILE A 74 -0.38 10.24 -11.78
N ILE A 75 -0.65 9.29 -10.88
CA ILE A 75 -0.56 7.85 -11.18
C ILE A 75 -1.46 7.49 -12.37
N ALA A 76 -2.72 7.95 -12.37
CA ALA A 76 -3.66 7.65 -13.44
C ALA A 76 -3.25 8.27 -14.79
N GLU A 77 -2.53 9.41 -14.78
CA GLU A 77 -2.01 10.06 -15.98
C GLU A 77 -0.80 9.33 -16.58
N HIS A 78 0.07 8.77 -15.73
CA HIS A 78 1.33 8.18 -16.17
C HIS A 78 1.33 6.66 -16.33
N GLU A 79 0.40 5.94 -15.69
CA GLU A 79 0.32 4.48 -15.84
C GLU A 79 -0.50 4.07 -17.07
N VAL A 80 -0.10 2.96 -17.69
CA VAL A 80 -0.66 2.47 -18.97
C VAL A 80 -2.12 2.02 -18.86
N GLY A 81 -2.61 1.76 -17.65
CA GLY A 81 -3.97 1.30 -17.42
C GLY A 81 -4.28 1.09 -15.94
N PRO A 82 -5.48 0.56 -15.63
CA PRO A 82 -5.87 0.31 -14.26
C PRO A 82 -4.96 -0.74 -13.60
N ARG A 83 -4.60 -0.50 -12.33
CA ARG A 83 -3.76 -1.41 -11.54
C ARG A 83 -4.39 -2.78 -11.24
N GLY A 84 -5.71 -2.92 -11.45
CA GLY A 84 -6.44 -4.13 -11.07
C GLY A 84 -6.29 -4.39 -9.56
N PRO A 85 -5.92 -5.60 -9.12
CA PRO A 85 -5.72 -5.88 -7.71
C PRO A 85 -4.44 -5.24 -7.14
N TYR A 86 -3.48 -4.83 -7.96
CA TYR A 86 -2.23 -4.25 -7.47
C TYR A 86 -2.49 -2.95 -6.69
N CYS A 87 -1.86 -2.82 -5.51
CA CYS A 87 -2.08 -1.73 -4.54
C CYS A 87 -3.51 -1.66 -3.95
N GLY A 88 -4.34 -2.67 -4.18
CA GLY A 88 -5.63 -2.86 -3.51
C GLY A 88 -5.50 -3.49 -2.12
N ALA A 89 -6.59 -4.04 -1.60
CA ALA A 89 -6.63 -4.76 -0.34
C ALA A 89 -6.88 -6.27 -0.58
N LEU A 90 -6.15 -7.12 0.14
CA LEU A 90 -6.25 -8.59 0.07
C LEU A 90 -6.27 -9.17 1.49
N GLY A 91 -7.27 -10.00 1.81
CA GLY A 91 -7.38 -10.63 3.12
C GLY A 91 -8.80 -11.08 3.42
N TRP A 92 -9.19 -11.02 4.70
CA TRP A 92 -10.50 -11.50 5.16
C TRP A 92 -11.21 -10.48 6.05
N ILE A 93 -12.55 -10.59 6.08
CA ILE A 93 -13.46 -9.87 6.97
C ILE A 93 -14.44 -10.90 7.55
N GLN A 94 -14.59 -10.93 8.87
CA GLN A 94 -15.55 -11.78 9.56
C GLN A 94 -16.14 -11.02 10.76
N GLY A 95 -17.43 -10.69 10.70
CA GLY A 95 -18.09 -9.91 11.74
C GLY A 95 -17.45 -8.53 11.89
N ASP A 96 -16.90 -8.25 13.07
CA ASP A 96 -16.22 -7.01 13.45
C ASP A 96 -14.70 -7.07 13.30
N ARG A 97 -14.15 -8.17 12.77
CA ARG A 97 -12.71 -8.37 12.58
C ARG A 97 -12.34 -8.45 11.11
N ALA A 98 -11.16 -7.95 10.79
CA ALA A 98 -10.54 -8.10 9.49
C ALA A 98 -9.02 -8.09 9.60
N GLU A 99 -8.38 -8.74 8.66
CA GLU A 99 -6.94 -8.62 8.42
C GLU A 99 -6.76 -8.44 6.91
N LEU A 100 -6.28 -7.27 6.52
CA LEU A 100 -6.13 -6.87 5.13
C LEU A 100 -4.69 -6.42 4.89
N ALA A 101 -4.02 -7.08 3.96
CA ALA A 101 -2.74 -6.66 3.43
C ALA A 101 -2.95 -5.77 2.20
N VAL A 102 -1.99 -4.88 1.94
CA VAL A 102 -1.90 -4.22 0.64
C VAL A 102 -1.48 -5.26 -0.38
N ALA A 103 -2.21 -5.34 -1.50
CA ALA A 103 -1.93 -6.28 -2.57
C ALA A 103 -0.70 -5.84 -3.39
N ILE A 104 0.47 -6.00 -2.79
CA ILE A 104 1.81 -5.83 -3.38
C ILE A 104 2.55 -7.16 -3.30
N ARG A 105 3.57 -7.36 -4.15
CA ARG A 105 4.32 -8.62 -4.20
C ARG A 105 3.42 -9.84 -4.50
N THR A 106 2.34 -9.61 -5.26
CA THR A 106 1.32 -10.61 -5.59
C THR A 106 1.20 -10.75 -7.10
N PHE A 107 1.16 -12.00 -7.57
CA PHE A 107 0.82 -12.31 -8.96
C PHE A 107 -0.69 -12.45 -9.12
N TRP A 108 -1.24 -12.03 -10.27
CA TRP A 108 -2.65 -12.25 -10.59
C TRP A 108 -2.85 -12.57 -12.08
N ASN A 109 -3.95 -13.25 -12.37
CA ASN A 109 -4.38 -13.61 -13.71
C ASN A 109 -5.87 -13.30 -13.84
N THR A 110 -6.30 -12.89 -15.03
CA THR A 110 -7.70 -12.49 -15.31
C THR A 110 -8.43 -13.48 -16.20
N GLY A 111 -7.99 -14.74 -16.22
CA GLY A 111 -8.53 -15.81 -17.07
C GLY A 111 -7.92 -15.86 -18.48
N ASP A 112 -6.85 -15.11 -18.73
CA ASP A 112 -6.11 -15.12 -20.00
C ASP A 112 -4.74 -15.79 -19.86
N GLU A 113 -3.93 -15.77 -20.91
CA GLU A 113 -2.59 -16.37 -20.91
C GLU A 113 -1.54 -15.58 -20.10
N TRP A 114 -1.90 -14.42 -19.55
CA TRP A 114 -0.95 -13.49 -18.94
C TRP A 114 -0.96 -13.57 -17.41
N LEU A 115 0.17 -13.94 -16.82
CA LEU A 115 0.43 -13.73 -15.41
C LEU A 115 0.98 -12.32 -15.19
N ARG A 116 0.33 -11.53 -14.35
CA ARG A 116 0.67 -10.13 -14.09
C ARG A 116 1.33 -9.97 -12.72
N PHE A 117 2.22 -8.99 -12.62
CA PHE A 117 2.92 -8.63 -11.39
C PHE A 117 3.17 -7.13 -11.36
N GLY A 118 2.85 -6.49 -10.22
CA GLY A 118 3.03 -5.06 -10.02
C GLY A 118 4.18 -4.77 -9.06
N THR A 119 5.02 -3.81 -9.42
CA THR A 119 6.09 -3.26 -8.56
C THR A 119 6.18 -1.75 -8.75
N GLY A 120 6.75 -1.06 -7.78
CA GLY A 120 6.81 0.40 -7.76
C GLY A 120 7.77 0.92 -6.70
N ALA A 121 8.08 2.21 -6.82
CA ALA A 121 8.93 2.96 -5.91
C ALA A 121 8.28 4.28 -5.54
N GLY A 122 8.61 4.80 -4.36
CA GLY A 122 8.05 6.04 -3.82
C GLY A 122 8.88 7.23 -4.26
N ILE A 123 8.41 7.98 -5.26
CA ILE A 123 9.14 9.14 -5.77
C ILE A 123 8.98 10.33 -4.84
N THR A 124 10.10 10.94 -4.46
CA THR A 124 10.17 12.18 -3.68
C THR A 124 10.97 13.23 -4.45
N TRP A 125 11.01 14.46 -3.94
CA TRP A 125 11.81 15.53 -4.53
C TRP A 125 13.31 15.17 -4.66
N GLY A 126 13.85 14.40 -3.72
CA GLY A 126 15.26 14.00 -3.72
C GLY A 126 15.53 12.68 -4.44
N SER A 127 14.53 12.10 -5.11
CA SER A 127 14.68 10.81 -5.79
C SER A 127 15.56 10.91 -7.03
N GLU A 128 16.39 9.89 -7.23
CA GLU A 128 17.21 9.72 -8.43
C GLU A 128 16.54 8.68 -9.34
N PRO A 129 16.15 9.01 -10.58
CA PRO A 129 15.35 8.11 -11.43
C PRO A 129 15.94 6.71 -11.60
N ALA A 130 17.27 6.60 -11.75
CA ALA A 130 17.95 5.30 -11.87
C ALA A 130 17.83 4.46 -10.59
N LYS A 131 17.90 5.08 -9.41
CA LYS A 131 17.79 4.37 -8.12
C LYS A 131 16.37 3.90 -7.86
N GLU A 132 15.36 4.70 -8.23
CA GLU A 132 13.96 4.29 -8.13
C GLU A 132 13.67 3.08 -9.02
N TRP A 133 14.25 3.06 -10.23
CA TRP A 133 14.20 1.89 -11.12
C TRP A 133 14.90 0.66 -10.52
N GLU A 134 16.09 0.83 -9.95
CA GLU A 134 16.79 -0.26 -9.27
C GLU A 134 15.97 -0.81 -8.09
N GLU A 135 15.27 0.05 -7.34
CA GLU A 135 14.39 -0.36 -6.25
C GLU A 135 13.19 -1.17 -6.73
N THR A 136 12.54 -0.78 -7.84
CA THR A 136 11.43 -1.59 -8.39
C THR A 136 11.89 -2.97 -8.81
N GLN A 137 13.09 -3.06 -9.40
CA GLN A 137 13.72 -4.32 -9.78
C GLN A 137 14.11 -5.16 -8.57
N LEU A 138 14.69 -4.54 -7.52
CA LEU A 138 15.02 -5.22 -6.27
C LEU A 138 13.79 -5.87 -5.62
N LYS A 139 12.65 -5.16 -5.62
CA LYS A 139 11.38 -5.67 -5.08
C LYS A 139 10.79 -6.81 -5.91
N ALA A 140 11.04 -6.81 -7.22
CA ALA A 140 10.49 -7.80 -8.15
C ALA A 140 11.37 -9.05 -8.32
N ARG A 141 12.69 -8.91 -8.19
CA ARG A 141 13.68 -9.93 -8.60
C ARG A 141 13.48 -11.31 -8.00
N ASN A 142 13.29 -11.39 -6.69
CA ASN A 142 13.14 -12.72 -6.11
C ASN A 142 11.81 -13.38 -6.51
N LEU A 143 10.75 -12.59 -6.74
CA LEU A 143 9.41 -13.09 -7.02
C LEU A 143 9.26 -13.51 -8.48
N ILE A 144 9.72 -12.69 -9.42
CA ILE A 144 9.67 -13.02 -10.86
C ILE A 144 10.58 -14.23 -11.15
N SER A 145 11.74 -14.35 -10.49
CA SER A 145 12.61 -15.52 -10.62
C SER A 145 11.94 -16.82 -10.18
N ILE A 146 11.14 -16.79 -9.12
CA ILE A 146 10.35 -17.96 -8.66
C ILE A 146 9.27 -18.33 -9.68
N ALA A 147 8.63 -17.33 -10.30
CA ALA A 147 7.58 -17.52 -11.30
C ALA A 147 8.10 -17.99 -12.67
N GLY A 148 9.42 -18.18 -12.83
CA GLY A 148 10.03 -18.63 -14.09
C GLY A 148 10.34 -17.51 -15.08
N GLY A 149 10.24 -16.24 -14.67
CA GLY A 149 10.72 -15.10 -15.43
C GLY A 149 12.16 -14.75 -15.05
N THR A 150 13.06 -14.66 -16.03
CA THR A 150 14.42 -14.12 -15.78
C THR A 150 14.33 -12.60 -15.59
N LEU A 151 14.96 -12.05 -14.54
CA LEU A 151 15.03 -10.60 -14.30
C LEU A 151 16.31 -9.96 -14.79
#